data_AF-A0A6J4TB77-F1
#
_entry.id   AF-A0A6J4TB77-F1
#
_cell.length_a   1.000
_cell.length_b   1.000
_cell.length_c   1.000
_cell.angle_alpha   90.00
_cell.angle_beta   90.00
_cell.angle_gamma   90.00
#
_symmetry.space_group_name_H-M   'P 1'
#
loop_
_entity.id
_entity.type
_entity.pdbx_description
1 polymer ?
#
loop_
_entity_poly.entity_id
_entity_poly.type
_entity_poly.pdbx_seq_one_letter_code
_entity_poly.pdbx_strand_id
1 'polypeptide(L)'
;MADWHQTEGVVVSEDAELGLAEAVALLNEGFTLVQLGRWEEALVVYDDVIARYADAPEPALREQVADARVNKGVTLGQLGRWEEALVVHDDVIARYADAPALREQVARARFIKGATLGQLGRSEEELVVYDDVIARYADAPEPALREHVADARFNKGFTLLKEALVAFDDVIARYADAPEPALREHVAYARINKGATLGQLGRWEEALVVYED
;
A
#
# COMPACT_ATOMS: atom_id res chain seq x y z
N MET A 1 -41.17 -40.00 17.48
CA MET A 1 -40.57 -39.10 18.46
C MET A 1 -39.23 -38.67 17.90
N ALA A 2 -39.03 -37.35 17.81
CA ALA A 2 -37.79 -36.67 17.47
C ALA A 2 -36.61 -37.23 18.32
N ASP A 3 -35.35 -37.14 17.91
CA ASP A 3 -34.71 -35.84 17.73
C ASP A 3 -33.44 -35.87 16.87
N TRP A 4 -33.30 -34.79 16.10
CA TRP A 4 -32.27 -34.48 15.13
C TRP A 4 -31.27 -33.53 15.77
N HIS A 5 -30.09 -33.98 16.20
CA HIS A 5 -28.96 -33.06 16.40
C HIS A 5 -27.63 -33.77 16.14
N GLN A 6 -27.36 -34.04 14.87
CA GLN A 6 -26.01 -34.20 14.37
C GLN A 6 -25.51 -32.79 13.99
N THR A 7 -25.07 -32.03 14.99
CA THR A 7 -24.28 -30.82 14.75
C THR A 7 -22.89 -31.26 14.33
N GLU A 8 -22.61 -31.20 13.03
CA GLU A 8 -21.25 -31.20 12.48
C GLU A 8 -20.54 -29.93 12.96
N GLY A 9 -20.04 -29.96 14.20
CA GLY A 9 -18.97 -29.08 14.61
C GLY A 9 -17.70 -29.59 13.95
N VAL A 10 -17.08 -28.79 13.09
CA VAL A 10 -15.72 -29.06 12.63
C VAL A 10 -14.84 -29.07 13.88
N VAL A 11 -14.47 -30.27 14.34
CA VAL A 11 -13.51 -30.43 15.43
C VAL A 11 -12.16 -30.04 14.84
N VAL A 12 -11.77 -28.79 15.06
CA VAL A 12 -10.41 -28.34 14.79
C VAL A 12 -9.49 -29.12 15.75
N SER A 13 -8.38 -29.66 15.25
CA SER A 13 -7.47 -30.42 16.09
C SER A 13 -6.84 -29.50 17.14
N GLU A 14 -6.52 -30.04 18.32
CA GLU A 14 -5.78 -29.33 19.37
C GLU A 14 -4.46 -28.76 18.82
N ASP A 15 -3.81 -29.49 17.91
CA ASP A 15 -2.61 -29.03 17.20
C ASP A 15 -2.85 -27.76 16.35
N ALA A 16 -4.02 -27.64 15.71
CA ALA A 16 -4.37 -26.47 14.92
C ALA A 16 -4.74 -25.26 15.80
N GLU A 17 -5.37 -25.48 16.95
CA GLU A 17 -5.62 -24.41 17.93
C GLU A 17 -4.33 -23.89 18.55
N LEU A 18 -3.41 -24.79 18.93
CA LEU A 18 -2.08 -24.44 19.43
C LEU A 18 -1.26 -23.70 18.36
N GLY A 19 -1.25 -24.20 17.13
CA GLY A 19 -0.57 -23.55 16.01
C GLY A 19 -1.11 -22.15 15.73
N LEU A 20 -2.43 -21.97 15.77
CA LEU A 20 -3.06 -20.65 15.62
C LEU A 20 -2.65 -19.69 16.75
N ALA A 21 -2.71 -20.14 18.00
CA ALA A 21 -2.31 -19.32 19.15
C ALA A 21 -0.84 -18.89 19.06
N GLU A 22 0.04 -19.80 18.62
CA GLU A 22 1.46 -19.50 18.40
C GLU A 22 1.66 -18.50 17.26
N ALA A 23 1.00 -18.70 16.11
CA ALA A 23 1.08 -17.78 14.97
C ALA A 23 0.64 -16.36 15.35
N VAL A 24 -0.46 -16.23 16.09
CA VAL A 24 -0.96 -14.93 16.61
C VAL A 24 0.05 -14.30 17.57
N ALA A 25 0.65 -15.09 18.47
CA ALA A 25 1.65 -14.59 19.41
C ALA A 25 2.88 -14.04 18.69
N LEU A 26 3.40 -14.79 17.71
CA LEU A 26 4.55 -14.37 16.89
C LEU A 26 4.24 -13.12 16.06
N LEU A 27 3.04 -13.00 15.49
CA LEU A 27 2.65 -11.78 14.78
C LEU A 27 2.64 -10.55 15.69
N ASN A 28 2.12 -10.68 16.91
CA ASN A 28 2.13 -9.61 17.89
C ASN A 28 3.55 -9.26 18.35
N GLU A 29 4.43 -10.26 18.47
CA GLU A 29 5.86 -10.04 18.75
C GLU A 29 6.52 -9.25 17.62
N GLY A 30 6.36 -9.69 16.37
CA GLY A 30 6.88 -9.00 15.19
C GLY A 30 6.38 -7.55 15.10
N PHE A 31 5.08 -7.32 15.34
CA PHE A 31 4.53 -5.97 15.40
C PHE A 31 5.16 -5.13 16.51
N THR A 32 5.31 -5.71 17.71
CA THR A 32 5.95 -5.03 18.84
C THR A 32 7.39 -4.65 18.53
N LEU A 33 8.16 -5.54 17.89
CA LEU A 33 9.53 -5.29 17.46
C LEU A 33 9.61 -4.14 16.46
N VAL A 34 8.68 -4.06 15.51
CA VAL A 34 8.56 -2.92 14.58
C VAL A 34 8.35 -1.60 15.34
N GLN A 35 7.43 -1.56 16.31
CA GLN A 35 7.19 -0.35 17.11
C GLN A 35 8.41 0.07 17.94
N LEU A 36 9.27 -0.88 18.32
CA LEU A 36 10.53 -0.62 19.02
C LEU A 36 11.70 -0.26 18.08
N GLY A 37 11.48 -0.21 16.76
CA GLY A 37 12.53 0.04 15.77
C GLY A 37 13.50 -1.13 15.56
N ARG A 38 13.14 -2.34 16.03
CA ARG A 38 13.93 -3.57 15.91
C ARG A 38 13.50 -4.34 14.65
N TRP A 39 13.65 -3.70 13.49
CA TRP A 39 13.05 -4.16 12.24
C TRP A 39 13.62 -5.49 11.73
N GLU A 40 14.93 -5.70 11.82
CA GLU A 40 15.56 -6.96 11.41
C GLU A 40 15.07 -8.15 12.24
N GLU A 41 14.84 -7.95 13.54
CA GLU A 41 14.31 -9.00 14.41
C GLU A 41 12.84 -9.29 14.08
N ALA A 42 12.05 -8.25 13.77
CA ALA A 42 10.69 -8.44 13.30
C ALA A 42 10.63 -9.25 12.00
N LEU A 43 11.55 -9.02 11.06
CA LEU A 43 11.63 -9.82 9.83
C LEU A 43 11.88 -11.30 10.11
N VAL A 44 12.76 -11.62 11.07
CA VAL A 44 13.01 -13.02 11.48
C VAL A 44 11.74 -13.65 12.02
N VAL A 45 10.98 -12.94 12.85
CA VAL A 45 9.72 -13.44 13.42
C VAL A 45 8.65 -13.66 12.34
N TYR A 46 8.50 -12.74 11.39
CA TYR A 46 7.57 -12.93 10.28
C TYR A 46 7.97 -14.09 9.37
N ASP A 47 9.26 -14.27 9.11
CA ASP A 47 9.78 -15.41 8.35
C ASP A 47 9.52 -16.74 9.06
N ASP A 48 9.58 -16.75 10.40
CA ASP A 48 9.26 -17.92 11.21
C ASP A 48 7.79 -18.32 11.11
N VAL A 49 6.85 -17.35 11.22
CA VAL A 49 5.41 -17.61 10.99
C VAL A 49 5.17 -18.16 9.60
N ILE A 50 5.79 -17.56 8.58
CA ILE A 50 5.64 -18.01 7.19
C ILE A 50 6.19 -19.43 7.03
N ALA A 51 7.38 -19.73 7.55
CA ALA A 51 8.02 -21.03 7.41
C ALA A 51 7.23 -22.15 8.09
N ARG A 52 6.65 -21.88 9.27
CA ARG A 52 5.89 -22.89 10.03
C ARG A 52 4.51 -23.17 9.44
N TYR A 53 3.84 -22.16 8.91
CA TYR A 53 2.41 -22.24 8.61
C TYR A 53 2.05 -22.00 7.14
N ALA A 54 3.01 -21.84 6.22
CA ALA A 54 2.76 -21.54 4.81
C ALA A 54 1.75 -22.48 4.12
N ASP A 55 1.78 -23.77 4.48
CA ASP A 55 0.96 -24.82 3.87
C ASP A 55 -0.22 -25.25 4.77
N ALA A 56 -0.48 -24.51 5.86
CA ALA A 56 -1.59 -24.80 6.77
C ALA A 56 -2.94 -24.70 6.02
N PRO A 57 -3.80 -25.74 6.06
CA PRO A 57 -5.10 -25.70 5.39
C PRO A 57 -6.13 -24.83 6.13
N GLU A 58 -5.92 -24.57 7.43
CA GLU A 58 -6.86 -23.86 8.28
C GLU A 58 -6.99 -22.39 7.85
N PRO A 59 -8.22 -21.89 7.57
CA PRO A 59 -8.42 -20.52 7.11
C PRO A 59 -7.81 -19.45 8.03
N ALA A 60 -7.94 -19.62 9.35
CA ALA A 60 -7.40 -18.68 10.33
C ALA A 60 -5.85 -18.63 10.31
N LEU A 61 -5.18 -19.78 10.12
CA LEU A 61 -3.72 -19.81 9.97
C LEU A 61 -3.29 -19.19 8.64
N ARG A 62 -4.02 -19.46 7.55
CA ARG A 62 -3.75 -18.83 6.25
C ARG A 62 -3.84 -17.31 6.31
N GLU A 63 -4.78 -16.79 7.10
CA GLU A 63 -4.90 -15.36 7.40
C GLU A 63 -3.66 -14.84 8.13
N GLN A 64 -3.22 -15.50 9.20
CA GLN A 64 -2.01 -15.11 9.94
C GLN A 64 -0.76 -15.10 9.03
N VAL A 65 -0.63 -16.09 8.14
CA VAL A 65 0.48 -16.13 7.20
C VAL A 65 0.40 -15.01 6.16
N ALA A 66 -0.81 -14.68 5.68
CA ALA A 66 -0.99 -13.55 4.77
C ALA A 66 -0.60 -12.24 5.46
N ASP A 67 -1.01 -12.03 6.71
CA ASP A 67 -0.63 -10.87 7.51
C ASP A 67 0.88 -10.80 7.78
N ALA A 68 1.52 -11.94 8.09
CA ALA A 68 2.96 -12.01 8.27
C ALA A 68 3.71 -11.57 7.00
N ARG A 69 3.26 -12.01 5.81
CA ARG A 69 3.85 -11.57 4.54
C ARG A 69 3.63 -10.08 4.29
N VAL A 70 2.43 -9.55 4.51
CA VAL A 70 2.18 -8.11 4.32
C VAL A 70 3.03 -7.28 5.27
N ASN A 71 3.10 -7.66 6.55
CA ASN A 71 3.89 -6.96 7.56
C ASN A 71 5.40 -7.08 7.27
N LYS A 72 5.88 -8.22 6.79
CA LYS A 72 7.25 -8.37 6.28
C LYS A 72 7.56 -7.34 5.19
N GLY A 73 6.67 -7.17 4.22
CA GLY A 73 6.83 -6.16 3.16
C GLY A 73 6.89 -4.73 3.71
N VAL A 74 6.00 -4.38 4.65
CA VAL A 74 6.03 -3.08 5.33
C VAL A 74 7.35 -2.85 6.06
N THR A 75 7.83 -3.84 6.82
CA THR A 75 9.09 -3.76 7.58
C THR A 75 10.31 -3.66 6.67
N LEU A 76 10.32 -4.37 5.53
CA LEU A 76 11.35 -4.18 4.50
C LEU A 76 11.37 -2.74 3.99
N GLY A 77 10.20 -2.14 3.78
CA GLY A 77 10.09 -0.72 3.44
C GLY A 77 10.66 0.20 4.52
N GLN A 78 10.38 -0.05 5.80
CA GLN A 78 10.96 0.74 6.91
C GLN A 78 12.49 0.68 6.94
N LEU A 79 13.09 -0.42 6.46
CA LEU A 79 14.53 -0.60 6.30
C LEU A 79 15.09 0.01 5.00
N GLY A 80 14.26 0.63 4.17
CA GLY A 80 14.65 1.15 2.86
C GLY A 80 14.88 0.06 1.79
N ARG A 81 14.49 -1.18 2.06
CA ARG A 81 14.64 -2.34 1.15
C ARG A 81 13.40 -2.48 0.26
N TRP A 82 13.11 -1.42 -0.50
CA TRP A 82 11.85 -1.24 -1.21
C TRP A 82 11.62 -2.27 -2.32
N GLU A 83 12.67 -2.66 -3.06
CA GLU A 83 12.58 -3.67 -4.11
C GLU A 83 12.22 -5.05 -3.54
N GLU A 84 12.75 -5.40 -2.37
CA GLU A 84 12.40 -6.63 -1.68
C GLU A 84 10.96 -6.58 -1.15
N ALA A 85 10.52 -5.42 -0.66
CA ALA A 85 9.12 -5.21 -0.27
C ALA A 85 8.17 -5.43 -1.45
N LEU A 86 8.50 -4.92 -2.65
CA LEU A 86 7.70 -5.15 -3.86
C LEU A 86 7.56 -6.64 -4.18
N VAL A 87 8.66 -7.40 -4.11
CA VAL A 87 8.63 -8.86 -4.34
C VAL A 87 7.68 -9.55 -3.35
N VAL A 88 7.71 -9.15 -2.08
CA VAL A 88 6.82 -9.73 -1.05
C VAL A 88 5.36 -9.36 -1.30
N HIS A 89 5.06 -8.11 -1.67
CA HIS A 89 3.69 -7.70 -1.99
C HIS A 89 3.16 -8.41 -3.24
N ASP A 90 3.99 -8.59 -4.26
CA ASP A 90 3.64 -9.34 -5.46
C ASP A 90 3.37 -10.82 -5.16
N ASP A 91 4.16 -11.44 -4.27
CA ASP A 91 3.93 -12.81 -3.81
C ASP A 91 2.59 -12.96 -3.07
N VAL A 92 2.24 -12.01 -2.18
CA VAL A 92 0.92 -12.00 -1.51
C VAL A 92 -0.22 -11.89 -2.53
N ILE A 93 -0.09 -10.96 -3.47
CA ILE A 93 -1.10 -10.73 -4.51
C ILE A 93 -1.26 -11.99 -5.38
N ALA A 94 -0.16 -12.56 -5.88
CA ALA A 94 -0.18 -13.72 -6.74
C ALA A 94 -0.73 -14.96 -6.04
N ARG A 95 -0.39 -15.17 -4.77
CA ARG A 95 -0.81 -16.36 -4.01
C ARG A 95 -2.28 -16.30 -3.58
N TYR A 96 -2.81 -15.11 -3.30
CA TYR A 96 -4.11 -14.96 -2.63
C TYR A 96 -5.17 -14.18 -3.42
N ALA A 97 -4.88 -13.74 -4.66
CA ALA A 97 -5.80 -12.94 -5.47
C ALA A 97 -7.24 -13.48 -5.54
N ASP A 98 -7.38 -14.81 -5.62
CA ASP A 98 -8.66 -15.50 -5.78
C ASP A 98 -9.22 -16.07 -4.47
N ALA A 99 -8.62 -15.75 -3.31
CA ALA A 99 -9.06 -16.24 -2.00
C ALA A 99 -10.02 -15.23 -1.34
N PRO A 100 -11.35 -15.48 -1.30
CA PRO A 100 -12.31 -14.48 -0.80
C PRO A 100 -12.09 -14.12 0.67
N ALA A 101 -11.65 -15.09 1.48
CA ALA A 101 -11.35 -14.89 2.90
C ALA A 101 -10.10 -14.03 3.14
N LEU A 102 -9.25 -13.81 2.13
CA LEU A 102 -8.02 -13.02 2.23
C LEU A 102 -8.08 -11.73 1.41
N ARG A 103 -9.30 -11.33 1.00
CA ARG A 103 -9.53 -10.19 0.13
C ARG A 103 -8.98 -8.89 0.73
N GLU A 104 -9.07 -8.74 2.05
CA GLU A 104 -8.52 -7.60 2.79
C GLU A 104 -7.00 -7.54 2.71
N GLN A 105 -6.31 -8.65 3.03
CA GLN A 105 -4.84 -8.73 2.98
C GLN A 105 -4.32 -8.47 1.57
N VAL A 106 -5.01 -8.96 0.55
CA VAL A 106 -4.66 -8.69 -0.84
C VAL A 106 -4.88 -7.22 -1.20
N ALA A 107 -5.99 -6.61 -0.76
CA ALA A 107 -6.25 -5.18 -0.99
C ALA A 107 -5.18 -4.31 -0.32
N ARG A 108 -4.83 -4.64 0.93
CA ARG A 108 -3.76 -4.01 1.69
C ARG A 108 -2.41 -4.14 0.99
N ALA A 109 -2.05 -5.34 0.52
CA ALA A 109 -0.81 -5.57 -0.22
C ALA A 109 -0.74 -4.75 -1.52
N ARG A 110 -1.84 -4.66 -2.27
CA ARG A 110 -1.92 -3.83 -3.49
C ARG A 110 -1.74 -2.35 -3.17
N PHE A 111 -2.46 -1.85 -2.16
CA PHE A 111 -2.33 -0.45 -1.74
C PHE A 111 -0.89 -0.11 -1.32
N ILE A 112 -0.29 -0.94 -0.46
CA ILE A 112 1.09 -0.73 0.01
C ILE A 112 2.08 -0.84 -1.15
N LYS A 113 1.90 -1.78 -2.09
CA LYS A 113 2.70 -1.85 -3.31
C LYS A 113 2.71 -0.51 -4.07
N GLY A 114 1.54 0.13 -4.21
CA GLY A 114 1.44 1.46 -4.82
C GLY A 114 2.30 2.50 -4.09
N ALA A 115 2.17 2.55 -2.75
CA ALA A 115 2.99 3.46 -1.93
C ALA A 115 4.49 3.17 -2.05
N THR A 116 4.90 1.90 -2.10
CA THR A 116 6.30 1.48 -2.30
C THR A 116 6.83 1.91 -3.66
N LEU A 117 6.03 1.78 -4.73
CA LEU A 117 6.40 2.28 -6.07
C LEU A 117 6.58 3.81 -6.07
N GLY A 118 5.74 4.54 -5.34
CA GLY A 118 5.88 5.97 -5.12
C GLY A 118 7.19 6.35 -4.42
N GLN A 119 7.61 5.58 -3.40
CA GLN A 119 8.91 5.77 -2.74
C GLN A 119 10.10 5.54 -3.68
N LEU A 120 9.95 4.63 -4.64
CA LEU A 120 10.95 4.36 -5.69
C LEU A 120 10.91 5.36 -6.86
N GLY A 121 10.02 6.35 -6.83
CA GLY A 121 9.85 7.31 -7.93
C GLY A 121 9.23 6.72 -9.20
N ARG A 122 8.57 5.56 -9.10
CA ARG A 122 7.93 4.85 -10.23
C ARG A 122 6.46 5.25 -10.34
N SER A 123 6.21 6.54 -10.56
CA SER A 123 4.86 7.14 -10.48
C SER A 123 3.85 6.55 -11.46
N GLU A 124 4.24 6.23 -12.69
CA GLU A 124 3.34 5.60 -13.67
C GLU A 124 2.82 4.24 -13.17
N GLU A 125 3.69 3.43 -12.57
CA GLU A 125 3.31 2.13 -12.02
C GLU A 125 2.51 2.25 -10.72
N GLU A 126 2.85 3.22 -9.87
CA GLU A 126 2.07 3.57 -8.68
C GLU A 126 0.61 3.89 -9.06
N LEU A 127 0.40 4.76 -10.06
CA LEU A 127 -0.93 5.15 -10.53
C LEU A 127 -1.73 3.96 -11.05
N VAL A 128 -1.09 3.07 -11.82
CA VAL A 128 -1.73 1.82 -12.31
C VAL A 128 -2.20 0.96 -11.13
N VAL A 129 -1.37 0.82 -10.09
CA VAL A 129 -1.72 0.01 -8.91
C VAL A 129 -2.85 0.66 -8.09
N TYR A 130 -2.85 1.97 -7.90
CA TYR A 130 -3.98 2.63 -7.22
C TYR A 130 -5.28 2.54 -8.02
N ASP A 131 -5.23 2.70 -9.33
CA ASP A 131 -6.42 2.52 -10.19
C ASP A 131 -6.97 1.11 -10.10
N ASP A 132 -6.10 0.13 -10.03
CA ASP A 132 -6.46 -1.27 -9.83
C ASP A 132 -7.17 -1.52 -8.48
N VAL A 133 -6.64 -0.98 -7.37
CA VAL A 133 -7.29 -1.04 -6.05
C VAL A 133 -8.67 -0.38 -6.11
N ILE A 134 -8.76 0.82 -6.68
CA ILE A 134 -10.02 1.55 -6.79
C ILE A 134 -11.04 0.76 -7.61
N ALA A 135 -10.66 0.25 -8.79
CA ALA A 135 -11.56 -0.47 -9.67
C ALA A 135 -12.07 -1.79 -9.04
N ARG A 136 -11.22 -2.51 -8.33
CA ARG A 136 -11.57 -3.82 -7.73
C ARG A 136 -12.45 -3.72 -6.48
N TYR A 137 -12.32 -2.64 -5.74
CA TYR A 137 -12.93 -2.51 -4.41
C TYR A 137 -13.86 -1.30 -4.26
N ALA A 138 -14.13 -0.54 -5.33
CA ALA A 138 -14.96 0.67 -5.31
C ALA A 138 -16.29 0.51 -4.56
N ASP A 139 -16.95 -0.63 -4.77
CA ASP A 139 -18.29 -0.92 -4.23
C ASP A 139 -18.27 -1.93 -3.08
N ALA A 140 -17.10 -2.22 -2.53
CA ALA A 140 -16.96 -3.13 -1.40
C ALA A 140 -17.72 -2.61 -0.16
N PRO A 141 -18.60 -3.40 0.47
CA PRO A 141 -19.26 -3.01 1.72
C PRO A 141 -18.34 -3.07 2.94
N GLU A 142 -17.26 -3.87 2.88
CA GLU A 142 -16.34 -4.11 3.98
C GLU A 142 -15.58 -2.82 4.35
N PRO A 143 -15.63 -2.36 5.62
CA PRO A 143 -14.99 -1.11 6.04
C PRO A 143 -13.48 -1.03 5.73
N ALA A 144 -12.73 -2.10 5.97
CA ALA A 144 -11.30 -2.15 5.70
C ALA A 144 -10.98 -1.97 4.20
N LEU A 145 -11.80 -2.57 3.32
CA LEU A 145 -11.63 -2.38 1.87
C LEU A 145 -11.96 -0.94 1.44
N ARG A 146 -12.98 -0.32 2.05
CA ARG A 146 -13.33 1.08 1.80
C ARG A 146 -12.22 2.03 2.23
N GLU A 147 -11.56 1.75 3.34
CA GLU A 147 -10.38 2.50 3.81
C GLU A 147 -9.26 2.46 2.77
N HIS A 148 -8.86 1.26 2.32
CA HIS A 148 -7.83 1.12 1.28
C HIS A 148 -8.19 1.80 -0.05
N VAL A 149 -9.47 1.82 -0.43
CA VAL A 149 -9.92 2.56 -1.61
C VAL A 149 -9.83 4.07 -1.40
N ALA A 150 -10.19 4.57 -0.20
CA ALA A 150 -10.07 5.98 0.12
C ALA A 150 -8.60 6.41 0.11
N ASP A 151 -7.72 5.63 0.73
CA ASP A 151 -6.28 5.89 0.75
C ASP A 151 -5.67 5.84 -0.66
N ALA A 152 -6.05 4.86 -1.48
CA ALA A 152 -5.60 4.77 -2.87
C ALA A 152 -6.04 6.00 -3.68
N ARG A 153 -7.27 6.48 -3.53
CA ARG A 153 -7.75 7.72 -4.20
C ARG A 153 -6.97 8.95 -3.73
N PHE A 154 -6.74 9.05 -2.43
CA PHE A 154 -6.01 10.15 -1.83
C PHE A 154 -4.55 10.18 -2.32
N ASN A 155 -3.84 9.06 -2.22
CA ASN A 155 -2.45 8.96 -2.66
C ASN A 155 -2.31 9.13 -4.18
N LYS A 156 -3.24 8.58 -4.97
CA LYS A 156 -3.31 8.85 -6.42
C LYS A 156 -3.39 10.35 -6.71
N GLY A 157 -4.23 11.08 -5.98
CA GLY A 157 -4.31 12.53 -6.07
C GLY A 157 -2.97 13.23 -5.80
N PHE A 158 -2.27 12.83 -4.73
CA PHE A 158 -0.94 13.34 -4.42
C PHE A 158 0.09 13.06 -5.53
N THR A 159 0.09 11.87 -6.11
CA THR A 159 1.00 11.52 -7.22
C THR A 159 0.70 12.36 -8.46
N LEU A 160 -0.58 12.54 -8.82
CA LEU A 160 -0.98 13.40 -9.94
C LEU A 160 -0.58 14.87 -9.74
N LEU A 161 -0.63 15.39 -8.51
CA LEU A 161 -0.13 16.73 -8.21
C LEU A 161 1.38 16.83 -8.44
N LYS A 162 2.16 15.81 -8.08
CA LYS A 162 3.61 15.78 -8.35
C LYS A 162 3.89 15.73 -9.85
N GLU A 163 3.15 14.94 -10.61
CA GLU A 163 3.27 14.90 -12.08
C GLU A 163 2.89 16.23 -12.74
N ALA A 164 1.87 16.91 -12.22
CA ALA A 164 1.50 18.25 -12.68
C ALA A 164 2.63 19.26 -12.48
N LEU A 165 3.37 19.19 -11.36
CA LEU A 165 4.54 20.04 -11.15
C LEU A 165 5.62 19.81 -12.21
N VAL A 166 5.91 18.55 -12.54
CA VAL A 166 6.88 18.20 -13.60
C VAL A 166 6.45 18.81 -14.94
N ALA A 167 5.16 18.71 -15.27
CA ALA A 167 4.62 19.29 -16.50
C ALA A 167 4.69 20.83 -16.51
N PHE A 168 4.41 21.50 -15.38
CA PHE A 168 4.54 22.95 -15.29
C PHE A 168 6.01 23.39 -15.41
N ASP A 169 6.93 22.66 -14.78
CA ASP A 169 8.37 22.90 -14.89
C ASP A 169 8.85 22.75 -16.34
N ASP A 170 8.35 21.75 -17.06
CA ASP A 170 8.65 21.52 -18.48
C ASP A 170 8.26 22.71 -19.36
N VAL A 171 7.04 23.24 -19.15
CA VAL A 171 6.53 24.43 -19.86
C VAL A 171 7.35 25.67 -19.54
N ILE A 172 7.63 25.92 -18.26
CA ILE A 172 8.42 27.08 -17.83
C ILE A 172 9.83 26.99 -18.41
N ALA A 173 10.50 25.84 -18.31
CA ALA A 173 11.87 25.66 -18.77
C ALA A 173 12.02 25.83 -20.29
N ARG A 174 11.06 25.39 -21.10
CA ARG A 174 11.13 25.48 -22.56
C ARG A 174 10.78 26.85 -23.11
N TYR A 175 9.88 27.58 -22.44
CA TYR A 175 9.25 28.77 -23.01
C TYR A 175 9.45 30.04 -22.19
N ALA A 176 10.29 30.02 -21.14
CA ALA A 176 10.54 31.17 -20.27
C ALA A 176 10.85 32.46 -21.04
N ASP A 177 11.66 32.37 -22.10
CA ASP A 177 12.13 33.51 -22.90
C ASP A 177 11.39 33.66 -24.24
N ALA A 178 10.28 32.94 -24.44
CA ALA A 178 9.54 32.97 -25.70
C ALA A 178 8.97 34.37 -26.00
N PRO A 179 9.23 34.96 -27.17
CA PRO A 179 8.71 36.28 -27.52
C PRO A 179 7.21 36.29 -27.83
N GLU A 180 6.63 35.13 -28.18
CA GLU A 180 5.24 34.99 -28.57
C GLU A 180 4.29 35.27 -27.38
N PRO A 181 3.34 36.22 -27.50
CA PRO A 181 2.43 36.56 -26.41
C PRO A 181 1.66 35.36 -25.85
N ALA A 182 1.21 34.45 -26.73
CA ALA A 182 0.51 33.24 -26.33
C ALA A 182 1.39 32.33 -25.47
N LEU A 183 2.68 32.17 -25.79
CA LEU A 183 3.58 31.33 -24.99
C LEU A 183 3.89 31.96 -23.63
N ARG A 184 4.07 33.29 -23.57
CA ARG A 184 4.23 34.01 -22.29
C ARG A 184 3.02 33.84 -21.38
N GLU A 185 1.82 33.85 -21.94
CA GLU A 185 0.58 33.60 -21.19
C GLU A 185 0.54 32.18 -20.61
N HIS A 186 0.91 31.16 -21.40
CA HIS A 186 0.99 29.79 -20.90
C HIS A 186 2.04 29.62 -19.80
N VAL A 187 3.21 30.27 -19.91
CA VAL A 187 4.23 30.26 -18.86
C VAL A 187 3.71 30.91 -17.57
N ALA A 188 3.00 32.05 -17.67
CA ALA A 188 2.40 32.69 -16.52
C ALA A 188 1.36 31.78 -15.83
N TYR A 189 0.50 31.11 -16.60
CA TYR A 189 -0.44 30.14 -16.03
C TYR A 189 0.25 28.93 -15.42
N ALA A 190 1.33 28.43 -16.03
CA ALA A 190 2.13 27.35 -15.48
C ALA A 190 2.74 27.73 -14.13
N ARG A 191 3.29 28.95 -13.98
CA ARG A 191 3.80 29.46 -12.69
C ARG A 191 2.71 29.54 -11.63
N ILE A 192 1.56 30.13 -11.96
CA ILE A 192 0.42 30.26 -11.03
C ILE A 192 -0.04 28.88 -10.55
N ASN A 193 -0.24 27.94 -11.48
CA ASN A 193 -0.71 26.60 -11.15
C ASN A 193 0.36 25.81 -10.38
N LYS A 194 1.64 25.95 -10.74
CA LYS A 194 2.76 25.37 -9.99
C LYS A 194 2.77 25.84 -8.54
N GLY A 195 2.65 27.15 -8.30
CA GLY A 195 2.58 27.72 -6.95
C GLY A 195 1.39 27.18 -6.15
N ALA A 196 0.21 27.09 -6.77
CA ALA A 196 -0.98 26.54 -6.13
C ALA A 196 -0.81 25.05 -5.77
N THR A 197 -0.27 24.25 -6.70
CA THR A 197 0.00 22.82 -6.50
C THR A 197 1.07 22.58 -5.42
N LEU A 198 2.13 23.40 -5.37
CA LEU A 198 3.12 23.34 -4.29
C LEU A 198 2.46 23.60 -2.93
N GLY A 199 1.55 24.56 -2.85
CA GLY A 199 0.75 24.80 -1.65
C GLY A 199 -0.10 23.59 -1.24
N GLN A 200 -0.79 22.95 -2.19
CA GLN A 200 -1.55 21.72 -1.92
C GLN A 200 -0.67 20.58 -1.38
N LEU A 201 0.59 20.52 -1.82
CA LEU A 201 1.59 19.57 -1.33
C LEU A 201 2.30 20.02 -0.04
N GLY A 202 1.92 21.16 0.54
CA GLY A 202 2.54 21.72 1.74
C GLY A 202 3.93 22.33 1.53
N ARG A 203 4.38 22.48 0.28
CA ARG A 203 5.67 23.05 -0.12
C ARG A 203 5.57 24.57 -0.23
N TRP A 204 5.17 25.22 0.86
CA TRP A 204 4.81 26.64 0.89
C TRP A 204 5.96 27.59 0.55
N GLU A 205 7.18 27.27 1.00
CA GLU A 205 8.37 28.08 0.70
C GLU A 205 8.66 28.09 -0.81
N GLU A 206 8.59 26.93 -1.45
CA GLU A 206 8.75 26.82 -2.89
C GLU A 206 7.61 27.48 -3.66
N ALA A 207 6.38 27.43 -3.12
CA ALA A 207 5.25 28.14 -3.70
C ALA A 207 5.47 29.66 -3.70
N LEU A 208 6.03 30.22 -2.62
CA LEU A 208 6.34 31.65 -2.52
C LEU A 208 7.39 32.06 -3.55
N VAL A 209 8.48 31.30 -3.69
CA VAL A 209 9.51 31.55 -4.71
C VAL A 209 8.89 31.64 -6.11
N VAL A 210 7.97 30.73 -6.44
CA VAL A 210 7.31 30.71 -7.76
C VAL A 210 6.39 31.92 -7.98
N TYR A 211 5.81 32.50 -6.93
CA TYR A 211 4.98 33.70 -7.05
C TYR A 211 5.78 35.00 -7.16
N GLU A 212 7.06 34.97 -6.78
CA GLU A 212 7.95 36.13 -6.81
C GLU A 212 8.70 36.28 -8.16
N ASP A 213 8.77 35.20 -8.95
CA ASP A 213 9.36 35.13 -10.32
C ASP A 213 8.40 35.54 -11.45
#